data_AF-A0A2V6XRG7-F1
#
_entry.id   AF-A0A2V6XRG7-F1
#
_cell.length_a   1.000
_cell.length_b   1.000
_cell.length_c   1.000
_cell.angle_alpha   90.00
_cell.angle_beta   90.00
_cell.angle_gamma   90.00
#
_symmetry.space_group_name_H-M   'P 1'
#
loop_
_entity.id
_entity.type
_entity.pdbx_description
1 polymer ?
#
loop_
_entity_poly.entity_id
_entity_poly.type
_entity_poly.pdbx_seq_one_letter_code
_entity_poly.pdbx_strand_id
1 'polypeptide(L)'
;IFADRPERYPTVTLDDVAARRPAVILLPDEPFRFRRAHLADFAKYTDVPAVRDGRIHLVDGKPFSWHGPRIAEALRTLPGLIDPTVTRP
;
A
#
# COMPACT_ATOMS: atom_id res chain seq x y z
N ILE A 1 -10.37 -0.08 -5.91
CA ILE A 1 -10.68 0.55 -4.60
C ILE A 1 -11.61 1.75 -4.76
N PHE A 2 -11.39 2.67 -5.71
CA PHE A 2 -12.23 3.87 -5.94
C PHE A 2 -13.03 3.80 -7.27
N ALA A 3 -13.68 2.66 -7.55
CA ALA A 3 -14.39 2.46 -8.82
C ALA A 3 -15.67 3.31 -8.95
N ASP A 4 -16.15 3.87 -7.85
CA ASP A 4 -17.27 4.80 -7.76
C ASP A 4 -16.92 6.25 -8.16
N ARG A 5 -15.64 6.54 -8.43
CA ARG A 5 -15.21 7.85 -8.93
C ARG A 5 -15.29 7.89 -10.46
N PRO A 6 -15.85 8.96 -11.06
CA PRO A 6 -15.99 9.05 -12.51
C PRO A 6 -14.67 9.30 -13.24
N GLU A 7 -13.65 9.83 -12.56
CA GLU A 7 -12.34 10.10 -13.15
C GLU A 7 -11.52 8.82 -13.33
N ARG A 8 -10.79 8.74 -14.45
CA ARG A 8 -9.87 7.62 -14.72
C ARG A 8 -8.72 7.53 -13.72
N TYR A 9 -8.25 8.67 -13.22
CA TYR A 9 -7.17 8.78 -12.22
C TYR A 9 -7.63 9.70 -11.09
N PRO A 10 -8.43 9.19 -10.14
CA PRO A 10 -8.96 10.03 -9.06
C PRO A 10 -7.82 10.50 -8.17
N THR A 11 -7.78 11.79 -7.88
CA THR A 11 -6.96 12.32 -6.78
C THR A 11 -7.73 12.10 -5.47
N VAL A 12 -7.07 11.50 -4.48
CA VAL A 12 -7.67 11.15 -3.20
C VAL A 12 -6.88 11.75 -2.05
N THR A 13 -7.56 12.05 -0.95
CA THR A 13 -6.95 12.44 0.31
C THR A 13 -6.67 11.21 1.18
N LEU A 14 -5.87 11.37 2.24
CA LEU A 14 -5.71 10.30 3.23
C LEU A 14 -7.01 10.00 3.98
N ASP A 15 -7.91 10.98 4.16
CA ASP A 15 -9.23 10.76 4.75
C ASP A 15 -10.11 9.89 3.81
N ASP A 16 -10.04 10.08 2.49
CA ASP A 16 -10.71 9.20 1.50
C ASP A 16 -10.19 7.76 1.59
N VAL A 17 -8.87 7.58 1.76
CA VAL A 17 -8.25 6.26 1.91
C VAL A 17 -8.68 5.61 3.23
N ALA A 18 -8.68 6.36 4.32
CA ALA A 18 -9.10 5.86 5.64
C ALA A 18 -10.56 5.37 5.62
N ALA A 19 -11.45 6.10 4.94
CA ALA A 19 -12.85 5.71 4.77
C ALA A 19 -13.03 4.35 4.06
N ARG A 20 -12.07 3.92 3.24
CA ARG A 20 -12.08 2.58 2.58
C ARG A 20 -11.59 1.46 3.50
N ARG A 21 -11.15 1.78 4.72
CA ARG A 21 -10.70 0.83 5.75
C ARG A 21 -9.74 -0.25 5.22
N PRO A 22 -8.60 0.13 4.60
CA PRO A 22 -7.65 -0.84 4.07
C PRO A 22 -7.10 -1.75 5.19
N ALA A 23 -6.90 -3.02 4.86
CA ALA A 23 -6.27 -4.01 5.74
C ALA A 23 -4.72 -3.96 5.70
N VAL A 24 -4.16 -3.39 4.63
CA VAL A 24 -2.72 -3.21 4.43
C VAL A 24 -2.47 -1.93 3.65
N ILE A 25 -1.36 -1.25 3.95
CA ILE A 25 -0.87 -0.08 3.20
C ILE A 25 0.57 -0.38 2.74
N LEU A 26 0.81 -0.29 1.44
CA LEU A 26 2.14 -0.45 0.85
C LEU A 26 2.64 0.90 0.35
N LEU A 27 3.83 1.29 0.79
CA LEU A 27 4.48 2.56 0.48
C LEU A 27 5.77 2.27 -0.31
N PRO A 28 5.73 2.25 -1.64
CA PRO A 28 6.90 1.89 -2.46
C PRO A 28 7.97 2.98 -2.46
N ASP A 29 9.20 2.64 -2.83
CA ASP A 29 10.27 3.62 -3.04
C ASP A 29 10.35 4.19 -4.47
N GLU A 30 9.54 3.66 -5.40
CA GLU A 30 9.44 4.11 -6.79
C GLU A 30 7.99 4.06 -7.31
N PRO A 31 7.57 5.00 -8.19
CA PRO A 31 8.34 6.12 -8.75
C PRO A 31 8.51 7.29 -7.77
N PHE A 32 7.61 7.40 -6.80
CA PHE A 32 7.76 8.31 -5.67
C PHE A 32 8.39 7.57 -4.49
N ARG A 33 9.43 8.16 -3.92
CA ARG A 33 10.18 7.54 -2.83
C ARG A 33 9.52 7.77 -1.49
N PHE A 34 8.64 6.85 -1.07
CA PHE A 34 8.16 6.87 0.30
C PHE A 34 9.29 6.57 1.31
N ARG A 35 9.25 7.23 2.47
CA ARG A 35 10.27 7.14 3.52
C ARG A 35 9.60 7.00 4.87
N ARG A 36 10.38 6.63 5.89
CA ARG A 36 9.91 6.56 7.29
C ARG A 36 9.21 7.84 7.76
N ALA A 37 9.62 9.01 7.28
CA ALA A 37 8.97 10.27 7.60
C ALA A 37 7.48 10.30 7.20
N HIS A 38 7.10 9.68 6.08
CA HIS A 38 5.71 9.63 5.63
C HIS A 38 4.83 8.68 6.46
N LEU A 39 5.41 7.86 7.33
CA LEU A 39 4.61 7.06 8.28
C LEU A 39 3.88 7.95 9.28
N ALA A 40 4.43 9.13 9.59
CA ALA A 40 3.81 10.08 10.51
C ALA A 40 2.45 10.60 9.99
N ASP A 41 2.27 10.65 8.67
CA ASP A 41 1.01 11.09 8.05
C ASP A 41 -0.17 10.18 8.40
N PHE A 42 0.11 8.94 8.79
CA PHE A 42 -0.91 7.95 9.17
C PHE A 42 -1.27 7.96 10.66
N ALA A 43 -0.53 8.69 11.50
CA ALA A 43 -0.63 8.59 12.96
C ALA A 43 -2.03 8.95 13.51
N LYS A 44 -2.79 9.81 12.83
CA LYS A 44 -4.14 10.20 13.25
C LYS A 44 -5.23 9.15 12.93
N TYR A 45 -4.96 8.16 12.08
CA TYR A 45 -5.95 7.17 11.60
C TYR A 45 -5.89 5.86 12.38
N THR A 46 -5.85 5.95 13.71
CA THR A 46 -5.62 4.79 14.60
C THR A 46 -6.71 3.71 14.53
N ASP A 47 -7.88 4.03 14.00
CA ASP A 47 -9.03 3.15 13.82
C ASP A 47 -9.02 2.38 12.48
N VAL A 48 -8.18 2.79 11.53
CA VAL A 48 -8.00 2.11 10.24
C VAL A 48 -7.27 0.79 10.47
N PRO A 49 -7.77 -0.36 9.95
CA PRO A 49 -7.19 -1.68 10.24
C PRO A 49 -5.68 -1.77 9.96
N ALA A 50 -5.22 -1.29 8.80
CA ALA A 50 -3.80 -1.29 8.46
C ALA A 50 -2.93 -0.50 9.45
N VAL A 51 -3.43 0.61 9.99
CA VAL A 51 -2.69 1.46 10.94
C VAL A 51 -2.71 0.81 12.33
N ARG A 52 -3.89 0.44 12.81
CA ARG A 52 -4.11 -0.23 14.09
C ARG A 52 -3.26 -1.49 14.23
N ASP A 53 -3.21 -2.31 13.17
CA ASP A 53 -2.54 -3.60 13.17
C ASP A 53 -1.06 -3.50 12.75
N GLY A 54 -0.53 -2.28 12.55
CA GLY A 54 0.87 -2.04 12.17
C GLY A 54 1.25 -2.55 10.78
N ARG A 55 0.27 -2.71 9.88
CA ARG A 55 0.42 -3.22 8.50
C ARG A 55 0.64 -2.10 7.48
N ILE A 56 1.58 -1.20 7.80
CA ILE A 56 2.09 -0.18 6.88
C ILE A 56 3.52 -0.55 6.52
N HIS A 57 3.76 -0.88 5.25
CA HIS A 57 5.05 -1.42 4.80
C HIS A 57 5.72 -0.47 3.81
N LEU A 58 6.98 -0.12 4.08
CA LEU A 58 7.87 0.42 3.05
C LEU A 58 8.39 -0.74 2.20
N VAL A 59 8.25 -0.68 0.88
CA VAL A 59 8.56 -1.79 -0.03
C VAL A 59 9.42 -1.32 -1.21
N ASP A 60 10.18 -2.24 -1.81
CA ASP A 60 10.83 -2.00 -3.11
C ASP A 60 9.74 -1.92 -4.19
N GLY A 61 9.63 -0.76 -4.85
CA GLY A 61 8.66 -0.53 -5.90
C GLY A 61 9.06 -1.09 -7.26
N LYS A 62 10.35 -1.35 -7.51
CA LYS A 62 10.86 -1.71 -8.84
C LYS A 62 10.16 -2.89 -9.49
N PRO A 63 9.85 -3.99 -8.76
CA PRO A 63 9.25 -5.17 -9.38
C PRO A 63 7.84 -4.96 -9.95
N PHE A 64 7.10 -3.95 -9.49
CA PHE A 64 5.69 -3.75 -9.87
C PHE A 64 5.33 -2.33 -10.33
N SER A 65 6.15 -1.32 -10.05
CA SER A 65 5.97 0.04 -10.58
C SER A 65 6.46 0.18 -12.02
N TRP A 66 7.35 -0.72 -12.48
CA TRP A 66 7.87 -0.74 -13.84
C TRP A 66 7.60 -2.10 -14.49
N HIS A 67 6.86 -2.07 -15.59
CA HIS A 67 6.60 -3.27 -16.39
C HIS A 67 7.92 -3.83 -16.92
N GLY A 68 8.15 -5.13 -16.73
CA GLY A 68 9.40 -5.76 -17.16
C GLY A 68 9.66 -7.13 -16.55
N PRO A 69 10.88 -7.67 -16.70
CA PRO A 69 11.22 -9.03 -16.31
C PRO A 69 11.06 -9.32 -14.81
N ARG A 70 11.00 -8.27 -13.98
CA ARG A 70 10.86 -8.38 -12.52
C ARG A 70 9.42 -8.56 -12.05
N ILE A 71 8.43 -8.52 -12.93
CA ILE A 71 7.02 -8.73 -12.53
C ILE A 71 6.80 -10.11 -11.89
N ALA A 72 7.55 -11.13 -12.34
CA ALA A 72 7.51 -12.47 -11.74
C ALA A 72 8.06 -12.49 -10.30
N GLU A 73 8.90 -11.54 -9.92
CA GLU A 73 9.34 -11.35 -8.53
C GLU A 73 8.23 -10.71 -7.70
N ALA A 74 7.58 -9.65 -8.21
CA ALA A 74 6.45 -9.02 -7.54
C ALA A 74 5.32 -10.02 -7.23
N LEU A 75 4.98 -10.87 -8.20
CA LEU A 75 3.95 -11.90 -8.04
C LEU A 75 4.30 -12.95 -6.98
N ARG A 76 5.58 -13.15 -6.66
CA ARG A 76 6.02 -14.06 -5.59
C ARG A 76 6.07 -13.41 -4.22
N THR A 77 6.40 -12.11 -4.15
CA THR A 77 6.68 -11.43 -2.88
C THR A 77 5.49 -10.65 -2.33
N LEU A 78 4.70 -9.97 -3.19
CA LEU A 78 3.57 -9.15 -2.77
C LEU A 78 2.44 -9.94 -2.09
N PRO A 79 2.06 -11.16 -2.53
CA PRO A 79 0.97 -11.88 -1.88
C PRO A 79 1.17 -12.07 -0.38
N GLY A 80 2.40 -12.34 0.08
CA GLY A 80 2.71 -12.49 1.50
C GLY A 80 2.60 -11.20 2.32
N LEU A 81 2.53 -10.03 1.68
CA LEU A 81 2.26 -8.75 2.35
C LEU A 81 0.76 -8.44 2.39
N ILE A 82 0.02 -8.89 1.37
CA ILE A 82 -1.40 -8.56 1.17
C ILE A 82 -2.29 -9.53 1.93
N ASP A 83 -2.01 -10.83 1.82
CA ASP A 83 -2.84 -11.87 2.43
C ASP A 83 -2.54 -11.99 3.93
N PRO A 84 -3.51 -11.75 4.82
CA PRO A 84 -3.32 -11.91 6.25
C PRO A 84 -3.15 -13.37 6.70
N THR A 85 -3.44 -14.34 5.83
CA THR A 85 -3.36 -15.79 6.13
C THR A 85 -2.06 -16.43 5.65
N VAL A 86 -1.28 -15.74 4.81
CA VAL A 86 0.03 -16.22 4.34
C VAL A 86 1.08 -15.86 5.40
N THR A 87 1.37 -16.81 6.29
CA THR A 87 2.47 -16.70 7.25
C THR A 87 3.81 -16.69 6.49
N ARG A 88 4.67 -15.69 6.76
CA ARG A 88 6.06 -15.74 6.29
C ARG A 88 6.74 -16.99 6.87
N PRO A 89 7.45 -17.79 6.07
CA PRO A 89 8.30 -18.85 6.61
C PRO A 89 9.38 -18.29 7.53
#